data_AF-A0A1D2R915-F1
#
_entry.id   AF-A0A1D2R915-F1
#
_cell.length_a   1.000
_cell.length_b   1.000
_cell.length_c   1.000
_cell.angle_alpha   90.00
_cell.angle_beta   90.00
_cell.angle_gamma   90.00
#
_symmetry.space_group_name_H-M   'P 1'
#
loop_
_entity.id
_entity.type
_entity.pdbx_description
1 polymer ?
#
loop_
_entity_poly.entity_id
_entity_poly.type
_entity_poly.pdbx_seq_one_letter_code
_entity_poly.pdbx_strand_id
1 'polypeptide(L)'
;MKNKNMCSARVHERANKGFGLLNEKLGRSLLCGLALLVLVLGLSGSVNAALEYSPDSDTVLLDHFNDATSAGYVSGSLNYVGSLPELNEAANFNEGTWIRYTLPSWYGAVWNYEPAGKDGTVELWAYPREYTNLLIFHWNSVTYSPPAGRVLSLGINSEGKPYCSTWTTVYGPSGLIPLPPGDTTIQLNQWTHLACTWGSDGMKLYVNGELDASTPSNLYPSFWPGSNFYVYVNDWGQRDLGYIDELRISKVARVEFPTVVSDTDGDGVPDDVDNCLNTPNPDQADCDNNEIGDACDDINPDAEEVCDNIDNNCNGEVDEGLVQNCGSGDCAGTQTCNEGVWGDCSSAGNNCGVCASCDSSGSCSVYDETQDSDCPATTCPVDVCGGNGCGLFIWCDYPVSVPNECTGIFTCSAYSCDLSATCGPDNDNDGYSPQCGDCNDNDASINPSAIEIPGNDVDENCDGKVTCDSSATWKNHGQFVSCVSNEAEALLDAGLITEEEKDAIVSAAAHSTVGMPDKSEKPGKGKGK
;
A
#
# COMPACT_ATOMS: atom_id res chain seq x y z
N MET A 1 -52.09 5.88 44.49
CA MET A 1 -52.76 4.55 44.51
C MET A 1 -52.42 3.81 43.22
N LYS A 2 -52.23 2.48 43.27
CA LYS A 2 -52.28 1.44 42.20
C LYS A 2 -52.06 1.91 40.73
N ASN A 3 -51.00 1.57 40.01
CA ASN A 3 -50.29 0.29 39.75
C ASN A 3 -51.04 -0.70 38.81
N LYS A 4 -50.27 -1.45 37.99
CA LYS A 4 -50.58 -2.40 36.88
C LYS A 4 -50.44 -1.81 35.46
N ASN A 5 -50.10 -2.50 34.36
CA ASN A 5 -49.47 -3.81 34.00
C ASN A 5 -49.26 -3.78 32.45
N MET A 6 -48.45 -4.58 31.72
CA MET A 6 -47.30 -5.48 31.97
C MET A 6 -46.61 -5.80 30.62
N CYS A 7 -45.40 -6.40 30.66
CA CYS A 7 -44.76 -7.33 29.69
C CYS A 7 -45.11 -7.33 28.18
N SER A 8 -44.05 -7.16 27.37
CA SER A 8 -43.50 -8.12 26.37
C SER A 8 -44.44 -8.90 25.44
N ALA A 9 -44.23 -8.74 24.12
CA ALA A 9 -43.71 -9.80 23.24
C ALA A 9 -43.35 -9.28 21.83
N ARG A 10 -42.34 -9.89 21.18
CA ARG A 10 -42.03 -9.75 19.74
C ARG A 10 -43.09 -10.49 18.89
N VAL A 11 -43.18 -10.18 17.59
CA VAL A 11 -43.01 -11.13 16.46
C VAL A 11 -43.26 -10.46 15.09
N HIS A 12 -42.55 -10.97 14.07
CA HIS A 12 -42.68 -10.77 12.61
C HIS A 12 -44.12 -11.04 12.05
N GLU A 13 -44.51 -10.88 10.78
CA GLU A 13 -43.85 -10.51 9.52
C GLU A 13 -44.88 -9.98 8.49
N ARG A 14 -44.35 -9.51 7.34
CA ARG A 14 -44.95 -9.33 5.99
C ARG A 14 -46.33 -9.97 5.68
N ALA A 15 -47.18 -9.26 4.91
CA ALA A 15 -47.35 -9.51 3.44
C ALA A 15 -48.65 -8.91 2.80
N ASN A 16 -48.46 -8.08 1.77
CA ASN A 16 -49.21 -7.93 0.50
C ASN A 16 -50.72 -8.31 0.37
N LYS A 17 -51.55 -7.35 -0.08
CA LYS A 17 -52.12 -7.27 -1.47
C LYS A 17 -53.18 -6.17 -1.65
N GLY A 18 -53.28 -5.63 -2.88
CA GLY A 18 -54.51 -5.01 -3.42
C GLY A 18 -54.30 -3.61 -4.03
N PHE A 19 -54.03 -3.48 -5.34
CA PHE A 19 -54.99 -3.39 -6.47
C PHE A 19 -55.62 -2.01 -6.72
N GLY A 20 -55.32 -1.42 -7.89
CA GLY A 20 -56.35 -0.83 -8.75
C GLY A 20 -56.42 0.70 -8.90
N LEU A 21 -56.14 1.16 -10.12
CA LEU A 21 -56.88 2.21 -10.86
C LEU A 21 -56.88 3.66 -10.29
N LEU A 22 -56.15 4.56 -10.95
CA LEU A 22 -56.74 5.48 -11.93
C LEU A 22 -55.66 6.16 -12.79
N ASN A 23 -56.01 6.49 -14.03
CA ASN A 23 -55.11 6.93 -15.12
C ASN A 23 -55.53 8.32 -15.66
N GLU A 24 -54.69 8.88 -16.55
CA GLU A 24 -54.90 10.07 -17.41
C GLU A 24 -54.82 11.45 -16.71
N LYS A 25 -53.80 12.28 -16.97
CA LYS A 25 -53.28 12.74 -18.27
C LYS A 25 -51.75 12.88 -18.25
N LEU A 26 -51.01 12.29 -19.20
CA LEU A 26 -50.65 12.86 -20.52
C LEU A 26 -49.89 14.20 -20.44
N GLY A 27 -48.65 14.33 -20.95
CA GLY A 27 -47.81 13.33 -21.61
C GLY A 27 -46.52 13.88 -22.25
N ARG A 28 -45.49 13.01 -22.29
CA ARG A 28 -44.14 13.10 -22.88
C ARG A 28 -43.99 13.80 -24.27
N SER A 29 -42.86 14.51 -24.44
CA SER A 29 -41.97 14.52 -25.63
C SER A 29 -40.72 15.36 -25.30
N LEU A 30 -39.53 14.84 -24.94
CA LEU A 30 -38.56 14.03 -25.70
C LEU A 30 -37.77 14.79 -26.80
N LEU A 31 -36.51 15.11 -26.47
CA LEU A 31 -35.28 15.22 -27.30
C LEU A 31 -34.95 16.45 -28.19
N CYS A 32 -33.62 16.65 -28.28
CA CYS A 32 -32.78 17.45 -29.18
C CYS A 32 -32.74 18.99 -29.03
N GLY A 33 -31.54 19.55 -28.71
CA GLY A 33 -31.27 20.97 -28.94
C GLY A 33 -30.11 21.68 -28.22
N LEU A 34 -28.92 21.07 -28.13
CA LEU A 34 -27.58 21.69 -27.86
C LEU A 34 -27.38 22.79 -26.77
N ALA A 35 -26.32 22.55 -25.99
CA ALA A 35 -25.30 23.51 -25.57
C ALA A 35 -25.69 24.72 -24.71
N LEU A 36 -25.45 24.57 -23.40
CA LEU A 36 -24.69 25.58 -22.66
C LEU A 36 -23.80 24.89 -21.62
N LEU A 37 -22.53 24.75 -21.98
CA LEU A 37 -21.44 24.26 -21.13
C LEU A 37 -21.24 25.25 -19.98
N VAL A 38 -21.80 24.98 -18.81
CA VAL A 38 -21.31 25.59 -17.56
C VAL A 38 -20.27 24.65 -17.02
N LEU A 39 -19.03 24.92 -17.41
CA LEU A 39 -17.84 24.27 -16.90
C LEU A 39 -17.72 24.63 -15.41
N VAL A 40 -18.30 23.81 -14.54
CA VAL A 40 -17.88 23.77 -13.14
C VAL A 40 -16.55 23.05 -13.15
N LEU A 41 -15.48 23.81 -13.40
CA LEU A 41 -14.18 23.46 -12.87
C LEU A 41 -14.37 23.40 -11.36
N GLY A 42 -14.50 22.19 -10.83
CA GLY A 42 -13.97 21.94 -9.51
C GLY A 42 -12.54 22.45 -9.55
N LEU A 43 -12.22 23.38 -8.65
CA LEU A 43 -10.84 23.79 -8.45
C LEU A 43 -10.13 22.54 -7.95
N SER A 44 -9.42 21.86 -8.85
CA SER A 44 -8.23 21.13 -8.44
C SER A 44 -7.35 22.17 -7.77
N GLY A 45 -7.36 22.18 -6.43
CA GLY A 45 -6.34 22.87 -5.68
C GLY A 45 -5.04 22.25 -6.14
N SER A 46 -4.22 23.00 -6.87
CA SER A 46 -2.88 22.56 -7.21
C SER A 46 -2.19 22.22 -5.90
N VAL A 47 -1.82 20.96 -5.73
CA VAL A 47 -1.11 20.51 -4.53
C VAL A 47 0.15 21.35 -4.42
N ASN A 48 0.23 22.13 -3.35
CA ASN A 48 1.40 22.96 -3.10
C ASN A 48 2.48 22.03 -2.56
N ALA A 49 3.38 21.60 -3.44
CA ALA A 49 4.69 21.10 -3.05
C ALA A 49 5.41 22.15 -2.15
N ALA A 50 6.49 21.73 -1.50
CA ALA A 50 7.27 22.59 -0.64
C ALA A 50 8.07 23.63 -1.45
N LEU A 51 7.39 24.69 -1.88
CA LEU A 51 7.97 25.78 -2.68
C LEU A 51 8.86 26.71 -1.83
N GLU A 52 10.05 27.04 -2.36
CA GLU A 52 10.97 28.06 -1.82
C GLU A 52 10.24 29.41 -1.65
N TYR A 53 10.32 30.03 -0.47
CA TYR A 53 9.60 31.28 -0.25
C TYR A 53 10.21 32.46 -1.02
N SER A 54 9.37 33.32 -1.59
CA SER A 54 9.80 34.65 -2.00
C SER A 54 9.53 35.67 -0.88
N PRO A 55 10.47 36.57 -0.54
CA PRO A 55 10.23 37.62 0.46
C PRO A 55 9.32 38.70 -0.12
N ASP A 56 8.26 39.05 0.62
CA ASP A 56 7.32 40.12 0.29
C ASP A 56 7.56 41.38 1.14
N SER A 57 6.67 42.38 1.05
CA SER A 57 6.79 43.62 1.84
C SER A 57 6.63 43.42 3.35
N ASP A 58 6.14 42.25 3.77
CA ASP A 58 5.68 41.94 5.12
C ASP A 58 6.61 40.91 5.80
N THR A 59 7.47 40.24 5.03
CA THR A 59 8.63 39.48 5.50
C THR A 59 9.61 40.37 6.29
N VAL A 60 9.94 39.94 7.50
CA VAL A 60 10.93 40.56 8.42
C VAL A 60 12.24 39.78 8.41
N LEU A 61 12.17 38.46 8.31
CA LEU A 61 13.28 37.54 8.10
C LEU A 61 12.83 36.46 7.12
N LEU A 62 13.72 36.08 6.23
CA LEU A 62 13.65 34.84 5.48
C LEU A 62 15.07 34.28 5.39
N ASP A 63 15.23 33.01 5.74
CA ASP A 63 16.49 32.30 5.61
C ASP A 63 16.23 30.91 5.00
N HIS A 64 16.79 30.72 3.81
CA HIS A 64 16.81 29.47 3.03
C HIS A 64 18.03 28.59 3.36
N PHE A 65 18.83 29.00 4.35
CA PHE A 65 20.04 28.30 4.79
C PHE A 65 21.08 28.01 3.68
N ASN A 66 21.00 28.73 2.56
CA ASN A 66 21.89 28.67 1.40
C ASN A 66 22.96 29.80 1.42
N ASP A 67 23.37 30.22 2.62
CA ASP A 67 24.26 31.36 2.92
C ASP A 67 23.80 32.75 2.40
N ALA A 68 22.63 32.89 1.75
CA ALA A 68 22.13 34.18 1.27
C ALA A 68 21.73 35.14 2.41
N THR A 69 21.24 34.60 3.53
CA THR A 69 20.91 35.35 4.75
C THR A 69 21.94 35.04 5.84
N SER A 70 22.57 36.09 6.39
CA SER A 70 23.59 35.90 7.43
C SER A 70 22.99 35.95 8.84
N ALA A 71 23.12 34.85 9.59
CA ALA A 71 22.85 34.85 11.02
C ALA A 71 23.74 35.86 11.78
N GLY A 72 23.15 36.61 12.71
CA GLY A 72 23.86 37.62 13.52
C GLY A 72 24.78 37.04 14.61
N TYR A 73 24.84 35.72 14.75
CA TYR A 73 25.81 34.92 15.51
C TYR A 73 25.56 33.44 15.24
N VAL A 74 26.62 32.64 15.23
CA VAL A 74 26.60 31.17 15.09
C VAL A 74 27.45 30.57 16.22
N SER A 75 26.95 29.53 16.86
CA SER A 75 27.67 28.68 17.82
C SER A 75 27.83 27.28 17.22
N GLY A 76 28.95 26.62 17.54
CA GLY A 76 29.29 25.34 16.93
C GLY A 76 29.69 25.48 15.47
N SER A 77 29.54 24.39 14.71
CA SER A 77 29.75 24.36 13.25
C SER A 77 28.42 23.99 12.60
N LEU A 78 27.77 24.96 11.97
CA LEU A 78 26.60 24.70 11.14
C LEU A 78 27.07 24.01 9.85
N ASN A 79 26.39 22.93 9.46
CA ASN A 79 26.59 22.27 8.18
C ASN A 79 25.24 22.24 7.46
N TYR A 80 25.27 22.22 6.13
CA TYR A 80 24.07 22.14 5.30
C TYR A 80 23.92 20.73 4.71
N VAL A 81 22.67 20.31 4.47
CA VAL A 81 22.29 19.00 3.89
C VAL A 81 21.20 19.21 2.85
N GLY A 82 20.91 18.19 2.03
CA GLY A 82 19.74 18.24 1.15
C GLY A 82 18.44 18.37 1.95
N SER A 83 17.54 19.24 1.50
CA SER A 83 16.22 19.50 2.10
C SER A 83 15.13 18.64 1.45
N LEU A 84 13.86 19.05 1.59
CA LEU A 84 12.76 18.58 0.74
C LEU A 84 13.05 18.87 -0.75
N PRO A 85 12.38 18.14 -1.67
CA PRO A 85 12.29 18.56 -3.08
C PRO A 85 11.89 20.04 -3.18
N GLU A 86 12.44 20.73 -4.18
CA GLU A 86 12.30 22.18 -4.45
C GLU A 86 12.93 23.15 -3.44
N LEU A 87 13.20 22.77 -2.18
CA LEU A 87 13.83 23.66 -1.18
C LEU A 87 15.38 23.69 -1.20
N ASN A 88 16.02 22.70 -1.85
CA ASN A 88 17.48 22.58 -2.00
C ASN A 88 18.25 22.23 -0.71
N GLU A 89 18.52 23.17 0.20
CA GLU A 89 19.50 23.01 1.30
C GLU A 89 18.96 23.40 2.69
N ALA A 90 19.04 22.48 3.65
CA ALA A 90 18.63 22.70 5.04
C ALA A 90 19.81 22.80 6.01
N ALA A 91 19.66 23.56 7.09
CA ALA A 91 20.68 23.68 8.14
C ALA A 91 20.59 22.58 9.20
N ASN A 92 21.75 21.94 9.50
CA ASN A 92 21.88 20.87 10.47
C ASN A 92 22.29 21.36 11.87
N PHE A 93 21.35 21.27 12.82
CA PHE A 93 21.47 21.73 14.20
C PHE A 93 21.76 20.58 15.18
N ASN A 94 23.02 20.12 15.16
CA ASN A 94 23.55 19.16 16.14
C ASN A 94 23.62 19.76 17.57
N GLU A 95 23.79 18.93 18.60
CA GLU A 95 24.06 19.40 19.97
C GLU A 95 25.25 20.39 19.99
N GLY A 96 25.10 21.49 20.75
CA GLY A 96 26.04 22.61 20.80
C GLY A 96 25.92 23.61 19.64
N THR A 97 25.18 23.30 18.58
CA THR A 97 25.02 24.14 17.38
C THR A 97 23.72 24.94 17.46
N TRP A 98 23.83 26.27 17.36
CA TRP A 98 22.69 27.19 17.37
C TRP A 98 23.05 28.52 16.73
N ILE A 99 22.05 29.23 16.22
CA ILE A 99 22.23 30.54 15.56
C ILE A 99 21.35 31.60 16.21
N ARG A 100 21.69 32.88 15.97
CA ARG A 100 20.90 34.02 16.45
C ARG A 100 20.82 35.17 15.47
N TYR A 101 19.61 35.47 15.01
CA TYR A 101 19.30 36.67 14.23
C TYR A 101 19.09 37.89 15.14
N THR A 102 19.26 39.09 14.59
CA THR A 102 18.92 40.36 15.25
C THR A 102 17.90 41.09 14.40
N LEU A 103 16.66 41.16 14.88
CA LEU A 103 15.51 41.74 14.17
C LEU A 103 15.07 43.05 14.82
N PRO A 104 14.55 44.03 14.07
CA PRO A 104 13.90 45.21 14.66
C PRO A 104 12.51 44.85 15.22
N SER A 105 12.01 45.59 16.21
CA SER A 105 10.59 45.56 16.56
C SER A 105 9.72 46.17 15.45
N TRP A 106 8.71 45.47 14.95
CA TRP A 106 7.72 46.04 13.99
C TRP A 106 6.45 46.61 14.64
N TYR A 107 6.19 46.30 15.91
CA TYR A 107 5.22 46.99 16.77
C TYR A 107 5.76 47.16 18.19
N GLY A 108 5.08 47.98 18.99
CA GLY A 108 5.46 48.29 20.36
C GLY A 108 4.60 47.58 21.42
N ALA A 109 5.24 47.06 22.45
CA ALA A 109 4.61 46.57 23.66
C ALA A 109 3.94 47.69 24.45
N VAL A 110 2.81 47.37 25.09
CA VAL A 110 2.07 48.26 25.98
C VAL A 110 1.60 47.51 27.22
N TRP A 111 1.45 48.27 28.31
CA TRP A 111 1.15 47.74 29.65
C TRP A 111 -0.27 47.17 29.82
N ASN A 112 -1.17 47.51 28.90
CA ASN A 112 -2.52 46.96 28.83
C ASN A 112 -2.64 46.08 27.57
N TYR A 113 -3.63 45.20 27.55
CA TYR A 113 -3.94 44.43 26.35
C TYR A 113 -4.46 45.34 25.23
N GLU A 114 -3.76 45.37 24.10
CA GLU A 114 -4.13 46.16 22.92
C GLU A 114 -3.72 45.39 21.66
N PRO A 115 -4.55 44.47 21.14
CA PRO A 115 -4.18 43.58 20.04
C PRO A 115 -4.26 44.22 18.65
N ALA A 116 -4.79 45.43 18.53
CA ALA A 116 -4.97 46.09 17.24
C ALA A 116 -3.63 46.42 16.56
N GLY A 117 -3.45 45.94 15.32
CA GLY A 117 -2.23 46.15 14.53
C GLY A 117 -0.99 45.44 15.08
N LYS A 118 -1.19 44.36 15.85
CA LYS A 118 -0.11 43.51 16.38
C LYS A 118 -0.27 42.11 15.84
N ASP A 119 0.11 42.00 14.58
CA ASP A 119 0.01 40.77 13.81
C ASP A 119 1.42 40.21 13.55
N GLY A 120 1.48 38.94 13.17
CA GLY A 120 2.72 38.31 12.77
C GLY A 120 2.63 36.79 12.64
N THR A 121 3.68 36.25 12.03
CA THR A 121 3.85 34.82 11.77
C THR A 121 5.32 34.46 12.00
N VAL A 122 5.57 33.29 12.58
CA VAL A 122 6.82 32.56 12.42
C VAL A 122 6.50 31.19 11.87
N GLU A 123 7.21 30.76 10.85
CA GLU A 123 7.06 29.45 10.21
C GLU A 123 8.42 28.92 9.74
N LEU A 124 8.51 27.60 9.61
CA LEU A 124 9.71 26.89 9.17
C LEU A 124 9.35 25.46 8.76
N TRP A 125 10.23 24.84 8.00
CA TRP A 125 10.31 23.40 7.85
C TRP A 125 11.24 22.83 8.95
N ALA A 126 10.84 21.72 9.57
CA ALA A 126 11.64 21.02 10.57
C ALA A 126 11.69 19.52 10.30
N TYR A 127 12.87 18.93 10.49
CA TYR A 127 13.09 17.48 10.56
C TYR A 127 13.66 17.16 11.95
N PRO A 128 12.80 16.97 12.97
CA PRO A 128 13.27 16.85 14.35
C PRO A 128 13.92 15.48 14.61
N ARG A 129 15.14 15.48 15.17
CA ARG A 129 15.80 14.27 15.71
C ARG A 129 15.53 14.08 17.20
N GLU A 130 15.30 15.16 17.94
CA GLU A 130 14.80 15.15 19.31
C GLU A 130 13.70 16.22 19.51
N TYR A 131 12.75 15.97 20.41
CA TYR A 131 11.75 16.98 20.79
C TYR A 131 12.38 18.09 21.65
N THR A 132 12.34 19.33 21.15
CA THR A 132 12.97 20.50 21.79
C THR A 132 12.28 21.82 21.39
N ASN A 133 12.71 22.95 21.96
CA ASN A 133 12.39 24.26 21.39
C ASN A 133 13.12 24.42 20.05
N LEU A 134 12.36 24.56 18.98
CA LEU A 134 12.91 24.81 17.65
C LEU A 134 13.41 26.25 17.55
N LEU A 135 12.59 27.20 18.01
CA LEU A 135 12.84 28.64 17.86
C LEU A 135 12.39 29.44 19.08
N ILE A 136 13.19 30.43 19.48
CA ILE A 136 12.93 31.31 20.64
C ILE A 136 13.17 32.78 20.28
N PHE A 137 12.18 33.64 20.48
CA PHE A 137 12.36 35.10 20.50
C PHE A 137 12.79 35.54 21.90
N HIS A 138 13.78 36.43 21.97
CA HIS A 138 14.38 36.91 23.21
C HIS A 138 14.53 38.44 23.23
N TRP A 139 14.35 39.06 24.40
CA TRP A 139 14.43 40.52 24.54
C TRP A 139 15.85 41.09 24.59
N ASN A 140 16.88 40.25 24.71
CA ASN A 140 18.28 40.67 24.73
C ASN A 140 19.22 39.60 24.14
N SER A 141 20.35 40.07 23.64
CA SER A 141 21.44 39.23 23.16
C SER A 141 22.19 38.57 24.32
N VAL A 142 22.04 37.25 24.45
CA VAL A 142 22.81 36.38 25.34
C VAL A 142 23.51 35.26 24.55
N THR A 143 24.58 34.70 25.10
CA THR A 143 25.38 33.60 24.51
C THR A 143 25.32 32.31 25.34
N TYR A 144 24.38 32.23 26.27
CA TYR A 144 24.07 31.06 27.10
C TYR A 144 22.58 31.06 27.40
N SER A 145 21.98 29.89 27.62
CA SER A 145 20.55 29.76 27.93
C SER A 145 20.22 30.51 29.23
N PRO A 146 19.42 31.58 29.20
CA PRO A 146 19.19 32.46 30.33
C PRO A 146 17.99 32.01 31.16
N PRO A 147 17.94 32.34 32.46
CA PRO A 147 16.79 32.00 33.32
C PRO A 147 15.53 32.83 33.03
N ALA A 148 15.61 33.89 32.22
CA ALA A 148 14.47 34.73 31.86
C ALA A 148 14.72 35.50 30.54
N GLY A 149 13.62 35.81 29.83
CA GLY A 149 13.61 36.71 28.66
C GLY A 149 13.06 36.13 27.36
N ARG A 150 12.61 34.88 27.37
CA ARG A 150 11.84 34.26 26.27
C ARG A 150 10.51 35.02 26.12
N VAL A 151 10.26 35.55 24.92
CA VAL A 151 9.06 36.35 24.57
C VAL A 151 8.12 35.59 23.65
N LEU A 152 8.66 34.72 22.79
CA LEU A 152 7.94 33.69 22.04
C LEU A 152 8.81 32.42 22.03
N SER A 153 8.18 31.26 22.10
CA SER A 153 8.81 29.95 21.86
C SER A 153 7.91 29.11 20.95
N LEU A 154 8.48 28.59 19.86
CA LEU A 154 7.90 27.56 18.99
C LEU A 154 8.74 26.28 19.19
N GLY A 155 8.08 25.15 19.46
CA GLY A 155 8.78 23.92 19.78
C GLY A 155 7.89 22.69 19.74
N ILE A 156 8.49 21.54 20.06
CA ILE A 156 7.80 20.27 20.24
C ILE A 156 8.04 19.83 21.69
N ASN A 157 6.98 19.43 22.40
CA ASN A 157 7.08 19.01 23.80
C ASN A 157 7.54 17.54 23.92
N SER A 158 7.77 17.06 25.14
CA SER A 158 8.21 15.67 25.39
C SER A 158 7.21 14.58 24.98
N GLU A 159 5.98 14.94 24.62
CA GLU A 159 4.92 14.04 24.13
C GLU A 159 4.81 14.06 22.60
N GLY A 160 5.71 14.76 21.90
CA GLY A 160 5.69 14.95 20.45
C GLY A 160 4.66 15.99 19.97
N LYS A 161 4.01 16.73 20.87
CA LYS A 161 3.03 17.76 20.49
C LYS A 161 3.71 19.08 20.16
N PRO A 162 3.39 19.72 19.02
CA PRO A 162 3.89 21.04 18.72
C PRO A 162 3.26 22.05 19.68
N TYR A 163 3.94 23.16 19.94
CA TYR A 163 3.38 24.26 20.73
C TYR A 163 3.99 25.58 20.33
N CYS A 164 3.19 26.64 20.45
CA CYS A 164 3.67 28.01 20.44
C CYS A 164 3.25 28.70 21.73
N SER A 165 4.12 29.51 22.33
CA SER A 165 3.85 30.18 23.59
C SER A 165 4.44 31.58 23.60
N THR A 166 3.77 32.53 24.25
CA THR A 166 4.24 33.91 24.31
C THR A 166 4.19 34.49 25.72
N TRP A 167 5.08 35.45 25.97
CA TRP A 167 5.02 36.34 27.12
C TRP A 167 4.27 37.60 26.70
N THR A 168 3.11 37.83 27.34
CA THR A 168 2.12 38.82 26.88
C THR A 168 1.38 39.46 28.07
N THR A 169 0.61 40.53 27.81
CA THR A 169 0.00 41.41 28.82
C THR A 169 -1.53 41.25 28.96
N VAL A 170 -2.09 40.15 28.44
CA VAL A 170 -3.56 39.97 28.26
C VAL A 170 -4.38 40.05 29.56
N TYR A 171 -3.86 39.55 30.70
CA TYR A 171 -4.66 39.38 31.94
C TYR A 171 -4.09 40.07 33.19
N GLY A 172 -3.17 41.04 33.05
CA GLY A 172 -2.62 41.80 34.17
C GLY A 172 -1.08 41.87 34.13
N PRO A 173 -0.37 41.89 35.28
CA PRO A 173 1.09 41.87 35.27
C PRO A 173 1.59 40.61 34.53
N SER A 174 2.52 40.82 33.61
CA SER A 174 2.84 39.89 32.53
C SER A 174 3.17 38.46 33.01
N GLY A 175 2.59 37.47 32.33
CA GLY A 175 2.79 36.06 32.59
C GLY A 175 2.75 35.25 31.30
N LEU A 176 3.33 34.04 31.33
CA LEU A 176 3.22 33.09 30.23
C LEU A 176 1.80 32.52 30.20
N ILE A 177 1.13 32.66 29.07
CA ILE A 177 -0.14 32.01 28.78
C ILE A 177 0.17 31.02 27.66
N PRO A 178 0.21 29.70 27.93
CA PRO A 178 0.40 28.73 26.87
C PRO A 178 -0.85 28.71 25.97
N LEU A 179 -0.66 28.60 24.65
CA LEU A 179 -1.66 27.92 23.84
C LEU A 179 -1.86 26.50 24.39
N PRO A 180 -3.03 25.87 24.17
CA PRO A 180 -3.10 24.41 24.21
C PRO A 180 -1.95 23.83 23.35
N PRO A 181 -1.25 22.78 23.80
CA PRO A 181 -0.43 21.99 22.90
C PRO A 181 -1.26 21.50 21.71
N GLY A 182 -0.60 21.29 20.59
CA GLY A 182 -1.21 20.72 19.39
C GLY A 182 -1.86 19.36 19.60
N ASP A 183 -2.87 19.06 18.80
CA ASP A 183 -3.51 17.73 18.80
C ASP A 183 -2.70 16.73 17.96
N THR A 184 -1.94 17.18 16.97
CA THR A 184 -1.05 16.35 16.13
C THR A 184 0.21 15.92 16.88
N THR A 185 0.63 14.66 16.70
CA THR A 185 1.95 14.19 17.16
C THR A 185 2.95 14.30 16.01
N ILE A 186 3.99 15.12 16.16
CA ILE A 186 5.06 15.24 15.17
C ILE A 186 5.95 14.00 15.27
N GLN A 187 6.19 13.32 14.14
CA GLN A 187 7.12 12.20 14.11
C GLN A 187 8.57 12.70 14.11
N LEU A 188 9.45 11.94 14.78
CA LEU A 188 10.89 12.16 14.66
C LEU A 188 11.39 11.61 13.32
N ASN A 189 12.39 12.28 12.75
CA ASN A 189 13.00 11.93 11.46
C ASN A 189 12.03 12.00 10.27
N GLN A 190 11.07 12.92 10.31
CA GLN A 190 10.19 13.25 9.18
C GLN A 190 10.16 14.76 9.01
N TRP A 191 10.09 15.25 7.77
CA TRP A 191 9.88 16.67 7.50
C TRP A 191 8.46 17.09 7.90
N THR A 192 8.34 18.24 8.56
CA THR A 192 7.06 18.81 8.98
C THR A 192 7.15 20.33 8.93
N HIS A 193 6.15 20.97 8.33
CA HIS A 193 6.01 22.42 8.38
C HIS A 193 5.29 22.81 9.67
N LEU A 194 5.82 23.81 10.35
CA LEU A 194 5.23 24.35 11.58
C LEU A 194 5.10 25.86 11.46
N ALA A 195 3.88 26.37 11.55
CA ALA A 195 3.61 27.80 11.59
C ALA A 195 2.85 28.22 12.85
N CYS A 196 3.28 29.32 13.43
CA CYS A 196 2.64 29.99 14.55
C CYS A 196 2.29 31.42 14.16
N THR A 197 0.99 31.72 14.17
CA THR A 197 0.43 33.03 13.78
C THR A 197 -0.21 33.70 14.99
N TRP A 198 -0.18 35.03 15.00
CA TRP A 198 -0.95 35.85 15.93
C TRP A 198 -1.50 37.07 15.20
N GLY A 199 -2.74 37.44 15.47
CA GLY A 199 -3.36 38.61 14.87
C GLY A 199 -4.81 38.81 15.27
N SER A 200 -5.58 39.58 14.50
CA SER A 200 -6.98 39.90 14.80
C SER A 200 -7.88 38.69 15.07
N ASP A 201 -7.60 37.55 14.42
CA ASP A 201 -8.37 36.29 14.55
C ASP A 201 -7.86 35.37 15.67
N GLY A 202 -7.04 35.91 16.58
CA GLY A 202 -6.44 35.17 17.68
C GLY A 202 -5.03 34.67 17.39
N MET A 203 -4.58 33.67 18.13
CA MET A 203 -3.31 32.98 17.93
C MET A 203 -3.58 31.54 17.49
N LYS A 204 -2.89 31.07 16.45
CA LYS A 204 -3.11 29.76 15.83
C LYS A 204 -1.78 29.06 15.55
N LEU A 205 -1.77 27.74 15.71
CA LEU A 205 -0.70 26.82 15.40
C LEU A 205 -1.16 25.95 14.23
N TYR A 206 -0.28 25.78 13.25
CA TYR A 206 -0.51 24.97 12.06
C TYR A 206 0.59 23.91 11.91
N VAL A 207 0.21 22.74 11.41
CA VAL A 207 1.10 21.61 11.10
C VAL A 207 0.82 21.21 9.66
N ASN A 208 1.83 21.22 8.78
CA ASN A 208 1.66 20.95 7.35
C ASN A 208 0.50 21.75 6.74
N GLY A 209 0.44 23.05 7.06
CA GLY A 209 -0.61 23.98 6.61
C GLY A 209 -2.00 23.83 7.26
N GLU A 210 -2.30 22.69 7.88
CA GLU A 210 -3.58 22.44 8.57
C GLU A 210 -3.63 23.04 9.97
N LEU A 211 -4.83 23.47 10.39
CA LEU A 211 -5.04 24.14 11.69
C LEU A 211 -5.07 23.13 12.84
N ASP A 212 -4.03 23.14 13.66
CA ASP A 212 -3.81 22.14 14.71
C ASP A 212 -4.20 22.61 16.12
N ALA A 213 -3.96 23.89 16.46
CA ALA A 213 -4.45 24.47 17.72
C ALA A 213 -4.75 25.97 17.59
N SER A 214 -5.67 26.50 18.42
CA SER A 214 -5.98 27.93 18.41
C SER A 214 -6.51 28.49 19.73
N THR A 215 -6.46 29.80 19.86
CA THR A 215 -7.17 30.58 20.88
C THR A 215 -7.68 31.89 20.28
N PRO A 216 -8.92 32.34 20.59
CA PRO A 216 -9.46 33.61 20.07
C PRO A 216 -8.75 34.86 20.63
N SER A 217 -7.83 34.70 21.59
CA SER A 217 -7.01 35.81 22.09
C SER A 217 -5.78 36.01 21.19
N ASN A 218 -5.58 37.21 20.66
CA ASN A 218 -4.30 37.57 20.04
C ASN A 218 -3.23 37.63 21.14
N LEU A 219 -2.44 36.57 21.32
CA LEU A 219 -1.35 36.50 22.29
C LEU A 219 -0.03 37.03 21.70
N TYR A 220 -0.04 38.24 21.13
CA TYR A 220 1.15 38.82 20.49
C TYR A 220 2.37 38.84 21.44
N PRO A 221 3.58 38.49 20.95
CA PRO A 221 4.82 38.63 21.73
C PRO A 221 5.15 40.08 22.05
N SER A 222 5.51 40.36 23.31
CA SER A 222 5.73 41.72 23.79
C SER A 222 7.08 42.34 23.38
N PHE A 223 7.13 42.97 22.21
CA PHE A 223 8.33 43.69 21.73
C PHE A 223 8.47 45.10 22.31
N TRP A 224 9.48 45.37 23.15
CA TRP A 224 9.76 46.71 23.65
C TRP A 224 9.95 47.73 22.49
N PRO A 225 9.24 48.88 22.50
CA PRO A 225 9.28 49.82 21.37
C PRO A 225 10.68 50.31 21.03
N GLY A 226 11.07 50.20 19.76
CA GLY A 226 12.35 50.69 19.26
C GLY A 226 13.58 49.90 19.76
N SER A 227 13.38 48.66 20.23
CA SER A 227 14.45 47.73 20.58
C SER A 227 14.58 46.61 19.55
N ASN A 228 15.77 46.02 19.51
CA ASN A 228 16.01 44.82 18.72
C ASN A 228 15.56 43.58 19.51
N PHE A 229 15.04 42.60 18.77
CA PHE A 229 14.71 41.27 19.24
C PHE A 229 15.67 40.26 18.65
N TYR A 230 15.87 39.17 19.39
CA TYR A 230 16.86 38.16 19.05
C TYR A 230 16.15 36.83 18.86
N VAL A 231 16.25 36.26 17.68
CA VAL A 231 15.63 34.97 17.36
C VAL A 231 16.73 33.93 17.38
N TYR A 232 16.56 32.92 18.24
CA TYR A 232 17.47 31.80 18.43
C TYR A 232 16.85 30.55 17.82
N VAL A 233 17.63 29.77 17.06
CA VAL A 233 17.23 28.45 16.53
C VAL A 233 18.07 27.38 17.21
N ASN A 234 17.44 26.27 17.61
CA ASN A 234 17.93 25.24 18.55
C ASN A 234 18.33 25.79 19.94
N ASP A 235 17.47 25.64 20.95
CA ASP A 235 17.56 26.13 22.36
C ASP A 235 18.98 26.26 22.97
N TRP A 236 19.77 27.26 22.55
CA TRP A 236 21.21 27.38 22.80
C TRP A 236 22.02 26.08 22.58
N GLY A 237 21.60 25.24 21.64
CA GLY A 237 22.25 23.96 21.32
C GLY A 237 22.15 22.91 22.43
N GLN A 238 21.11 22.93 23.26
CA GLN A 238 20.94 21.97 24.36
C GLN A 238 20.60 20.53 23.92
N ARG A 239 20.28 20.32 22.65
CA ARG A 239 19.83 19.05 22.06
C ARG A 239 20.33 18.91 20.63
N ASP A 240 20.33 17.69 20.11
CA ASP A 240 20.36 17.47 18.66
C ASP A 240 18.97 17.75 18.08
N LEU A 241 18.77 18.95 17.54
CA LEU A 241 17.47 19.34 17.02
C LEU A 241 17.12 18.55 15.76
N GLY A 242 18.09 18.34 14.87
CA GLY A 242 17.82 17.86 13.51
C GLY A 242 18.07 18.92 12.43
N TYR A 243 17.21 18.97 11.42
CA TYR A 243 17.31 19.96 10.33
C TYR A 243 16.21 21.02 10.43
N ILE A 244 16.52 22.25 10.02
CA ILE A 244 15.56 23.35 9.83
C ILE A 244 15.78 23.93 8.43
N ASP A 245 14.68 24.30 7.77
CA ASP A 245 14.70 25.04 6.51
C ASP A 245 13.60 26.11 6.42
N GLU A 246 13.69 27.01 5.44
CA GLU A 246 12.72 28.08 5.11
C GLU A 246 12.23 28.87 6.33
N LEU A 247 13.15 29.36 7.16
CA LEU A 247 12.76 30.13 8.34
C LEU A 247 12.21 31.49 7.91
N ARG A 248 10.89 31.65 7.93
CA ARG A 248 10.20 32.90 7.60
C ARG A 248 9.54 33.52 8.83
N ILE A 249 9.78 34.82 9.03
CA ILE A 249 9.13 35.64 10.05
C ILE A 249 8.49 36.83 9.36
N SER A 250 7.21 37.07 9.63
CA SER A 250 6.41 38.09 8.95
C SER A 250 5.67 39.00 9.94
N LYS A 251 5.39 40.23 9.53
CA LYS A 251 4.67 41.25 10.32
C LYS A 251 3.13 41.15 10.22
N VAL A 252 2.63 40.14 9.51
CA VAL A 252 1.20 39.83 9.30
C VAL A 252 0.91 38.39 9.72
N ALA A 253 -0.34 38.11 10.11
CA ALA A 253 -0.83 36.75 10.29
C ALA A 253 -1.09 36.14 8.90
N ARG A 254 -0.25 35.20 8.48
CA ARG A 254 -0.45 34.42 7.25
C ARG A 254 -1.51 33.34 7.50
N VAL A 255 -2.17 32.91 6.43
CA VAL A 255 -3.29 31.95 6.47
C VAL A 255 -3.17 30.86 5.40
N GLU A 256 -2.11 30.91 4.60
CA GLU A 256 -1.77 29.96 3.54
C GLU A 256 -0.31 29.55 3.76
N PHE A 257 -0.06 28.25 3.72
CA PHE A 257 1.20 27.61 4.05
C PHE A 257 1.42 26.44 3.06
N PRO A 258 2.66 26.16 2.64
CA PRO A 258 2.96 24.99 1.83
C PRO A 258 2.82 23.72 2.66
N THR A 259 2.61 22.60 1.96
CA THR A 259 2.30 21.29 2.55
C THR A 259 3.29 20.25 2.03
N VAL A 260 3.58 19.20 2.80
CA VAL A 260 4.09 17.96 2.18
C VAL A 260 2.85 17.18 1.80
N VAL A 261 2.62 17.06 0.50
CA VAL A 261 1.96 15.85 0.00
C VAL A 261 3.01 14.75 0.03
N SER A 262 2.71 13.69 0.75
CA SER A 262 3.54 12.48 0.74
C SER A 262 3.32 11.79 -0.60
N ASP A 263 4.38 11.21 -1.14
CA ASP A 263 4.50 10.61 -2.47
C ASP A 263 5.50 9.47 -2.26
N THR A 264 4.95 8.29 -1.97
CA THR A 264 5.68 7.16 -1.38
C THR A 264 6.53 6.43 -2.42
N ASP A 265 6.11 6.42 -3.69
CA ASP A 265 6.80 5.73 -4.78
C ASP A 265 7.55 6.67 -5.75
N GLY A 266 7.28 7.97 -5.69
CA GLY A 266 7.98 9.02 -6.43
C GLY A 266 7.44 9.26 -7.84
N ASP A 267 6.19 8.88 -8.14
CA ASP A 267 5.60 8.99 -9.47
C ASP A 267 5.04 10.41 -9.79
N GLY A 268 4.78 11.21 -8.75
CA GLY A 268 4.23 12.57 -8.83
C GLY A 268 2.75 12.71 -8.43
N VAL A 269 2.10 11.63 -7.99
CA VAL A 269 0.75 11.59 -7.42
C VAL A 269 0.86 11.48 -5.88
N PRO A 270 0.08 12.28 -5.11
CA PRO A 270 0.10 12.17 -3.65
C PRO A 270 -0.55 10.90 -3.09
N ASP A 271 0.03 10.35 -2.01
CA ASP A 271 -0.46 9.19 -1.22
C ASP A 271 -1.96 9.20 -0.86
N ASP A 272 -2.60 10.38 -0.79
CA ASP A 272 -4.02 10.51 -0.42
C ASP A 272 -5.00 10.47 -1.61
N VAL A 273 -4.48 10.47 -2.83
CA VAL A 273 -5.23 10.35 -4.10
C VAL A 273 -4.61 9.35 -5.09
N ASP A 274 -3.54 8.67 -4.67
CA ASP A 274 -2.82 7.65 -5.43
C ASP A 274 -3.47 6.26 -5.28
N ASN A 275 -3.88 5.67 -6.39
CA ASN A 275 -4.45 4.31 -6.44
C ASN A 275 -3.40 3.18 -6.43
N CYS A 276 -2.10 3.49 -6.47
CA CYS A 276 -1.01 2.52 -6.32
C CYS A 276 0.14 3.00 -5.42
N LEU A 277 -0.15 3.36 -4.17
CA LEU A 277 0.76 3.86 -3.10
C LEU A 277 2.25 3.40 -3.05
N ASN A 278 2.62 2.26 -3.63
CA ASN A 278 3.99 1.75 -3.66
C ASN A 278 4.52 1.40 -5.07
N THR A 279 3.77 1.66 -6.14
CA THR A 279 4.04 1.19 -7.51
C THR A 279 3.73 2.27 -8.57
N PRO A 280 4.76 2.96 -9.13
CA PRO A 280 4.57 4.18 -9.92
C PRO A 280 3.64 4.07 -11.13
N ASN A 281 2.52 4.81 -11.12
CA ASN A 281 1.55 4.89 -12.21
C ASN A 281 0.97 6.33 -12.44
N PRO A 282 1.75 7.25 -13.04
CA PRO A 282 1.39 8.67 -13.10
C PRO A 282 0.15 9.03 -13.93
N ASP A 283 -0.44 8.06 -14.62
CA ASP A 283 -1.71 8.18 -15.35
C ASP A 283 -2.92 7.70 -14.54
N GLN A 284 -2.72 7.05 -13.39
CA GLN A 284 -3.73 6.59 -12.44
C GLN A 284 -4.83 5.78 -13.15
N ALA A 285 -4.39 4.89 -14.04
CA ALA A 285 -5.27 3.95 -14.72
C ALA A 285 -5.89 2.97 -13.70
N ASP A 286 -7.18 2.72 -13.86
CA ASP A 286 -8.03 1.83 -13.05
C ASP A 286 -9.14 1.35 -13.99
N CYS A 287 -8.99 0.13 -14.50
CA CYS A 287 -9.81 -0.37 -15.59
C CYS A 287 -11.14 -0.98 -15.11
N ASP A 288 -11.18 -1.57 -13.91
CA ASP A 288 -12.40 -2.16 -13.32
C ASP A 288 -13.18 -1.18 -12.41
N ASN A 289 -12.56 -0.05 -12.04
CA ASN A 289 -13.05 1.04 -11.20
C ASN A 289 -13.19 0.66 -9.71
N ASN A 290 -12.23 -0.09 -9.17
CA ASN A 290 -12.24 -0.56 -7.78
C ASN A 290 -11.46 0.32 -6.77
N GLU A 291 -10.82 1.41 -7.24
CA GLU A 291 -9.92 2.32 -6.47
C GLU A 291 -8.48 1.79 -6.24
N ILE A 292 -8.11 0.66 -6.84
CA ILE A 292 -6.72 0.15 -7.01
C ILE A 292 -6.32 0.39 -8.47
N GLY A 293 -5.07 0.74 -8.73
CA GLY A 293 -4.62 1.03 -10.10
C GLY A 293 -4.11 -0.18 -10.88
N ASP A 294 -4.21 -0.12 -12.21
CA ASP A 294 -3.77 -1.15 -13.17
C ASP A 294 -2.31 -1.63 -12.95
N ALA A 295 -1.47 -0.81 -12.31
CA ALA A 295 -0.07 -1.14 -12.04
C ALA A 295 0.14 -1.99 -10.77
N CYS A 296 -0.87 -2.10 -9.92
CA CYS A 296 -0.82 -2.80 -8.62
C CYS A 296 -2.04 -3.70 -8.36
N ASP A 297 -2.88 -3.94 -9.37
CA ASP A 297 -4.01 -4.88 -9.35
C ASP A 297 -3.74 -6.12 -10.23
N ASP A 298 -4.34 -7.25 -9.85
CA ASP A 298 -4.40 -8.48 -10.65
C ASP A 298 -5.32 -8.32 -11.87
N ILE A 299 -6.30 -7.41 -11.81
CA ILE A 299 -7.18 -7.03 -12.92
C ILE A 299 -6.60 -5.78 -13.60
N ASN A 300 -5.99 -5.96 -14.78
CA ASN A 300 -5.33 -4.88 -15.52
C ASN A 300 -5.23 -5.19 -17.03
N PRO A 301 -5.01 -4.19 -17.91
CA PRO A 301 -4.99 -4.37 -19.36
C PRO A 301 -3.96 -5.36 -19.96
N ASP A 302 -2.97 -5.80 -19.18
CA ASP A 302 -1.93 -6.75 -19.58
C ASP A 302 -2.09 -8.14 -18.92
N ALA A 303 -3.14 -8.36 -18.11
CA ALA A 303 -3.42 -9.62 -17.41
C ALA A 303 -3.80 -10.79 -18.37
N GLU A 304 -3.59 -12.02 -17.91
CA GLU A 304 -4.12 -13.22 -18.58
C GLU A 304 -5.53 -13.54 -18.05
N GLU A 305 -6.46 -13.90 -18.95
CA GLU A 305 -7.82 -14.31 -18.56
C GLU A 305 -7.83 -15.55 -17.67
N VAL A 306 -8.69 -15.55 -16.66
CA VAL A 306 -8.96 -16.65 -15.74
C VAL A 306 -10.42 -17.08 -15.91
N CYS A 307 -10.68 -18.39 -15.83
CA CYS A 307 -12.04 -18.90 -15.96
C CYS A 307 -12.83 -18.73 -14.65
N ASP A 308 -13.25 -17.51 -14.37
CA ASP A 308 -13.95 -17.12 -13.14
C ASP A 308 -15.13 -16.14 -13.34
N ASN A 309 -15.48 -15.80 -14.61
CA ASN A 309 -16.50 -14.83 -14.98
C ASN A 309 -16.13 -13.36 -14.63
N ILE A 310 -14.83 -13.02 -14.68
CA ILE A 310 -14.31 -11.65 -14.61
C ILE A 310 -13.65 -11.32 -15.96
N ASP A 311 -13.63 -10.03 -16.33
CA ASP A 311 -12.85 -9.48 -17.45
C ASP A 311 -11.48 -9.11 -16.86
N ASN A 312 -10.57 -10.08 -16.70
CA ASN A 312 -9.31 -9.86 -15.99
C ASN A 312 -8.41 -8.89 -16.76
N ASN A 313 -8.45 -8.95 -18.09
CA ASN A 313 -7.64 -8.13 -18.99
C ASN A 313 -8.32 -6.80 -19.42
N CYS A 314 -9.50 -6.49 -18.87
CA CYS A 314 -10.27 -5.27 -19.14
C CYS A 314 -10.54 -4.95 -20.63
N ASN A 315 -10.62 -5.96 -21.52
CA ASN A 315 -10.87 -5.73 -22.95
C ASN A 315 -12.36 -5.62 -23.31
N GLY A 316 -13.26 -5.96 -22.38
CA GLY A 316 -14.71 -5.91 -22.54
C GLY A 316 -15.36 -7.21 -23.04
N GLU A 317 -14.58 -8.28 -23.20
CA GLU A 317 -15.04 -9.66 -23.26
C GLU A 317 -14.84 -10.33 -21.87
N VAL A 318 -15.24 -11.59 -21.68
CA VAL A 318 -15.17 -12.29 -20.38
C VAL A 318 -14.89 -13.76 -20.66
N ASP A 319 -13.87 -14.33 -20.00
CA ASP A 319 -13.40 -15.70 -20.19
C ASP A 319 -13.01 -16.02 -21.67
N GLU A 320 -12.70 -15.04 -22.52
CA GLU A 320 -12.65 -15.27 -23.97
C GLU A 320 -11.44 -16.09 -24.42
N GLY A 321 -11.68 -17.02 -25.36
CA GLY A 321 -10.63 -17.86 -25.91
C GLY A 321 -10.02 -18.88 -24.92
N LEU A 322 -10.46 -18.90 -23.66
CA LEU A 322 -9.98 -19.82 -22.63
C LEU A 322 -10.29 -21.27 -22.98
N VAL A 323 -9.23 -22.03 -23.23
CA VAL A 323 -9.26 -23.46 -23.53
C VAL A 323 -8.15 -24.16 -22.77
N GLN A 324 -8.50 -25.18 -21.98
CA GLN A 324 -7.52 -26.03 -21.30
C GLN A 324 -7.69 -27.51 -21.66
N ASN A 325 -6.65 -28.29 -21.42
CA ASN A 325 -6.71 -29.75 -21.55
C ASN A 325 -7.57 -30.35 -20.44
N CYS A 326 -8.24 -31.47 -20.74
CA CYS A 326 -9.11 -32.17 -19.81
C CYS A 326 -9.10 -33.68 -20.08
N GLY A 327 -9.54 -34.45 -19.07
CA GLY A 327 -9.58 -35.91 -19.15
C GLY A 327 -8.20 -36.58 -19.22
N SER A 328 -8.19 -37.87 -19.50
CA SER A 328 -6.97 -38.68 -19.62
C SER A 328 -7.21 -39.92 -20.50
N GLY A 329 -6.15 -40.47 -21.09
CA GLY A 329 -6.23 -41.59 -22.02
C GLY A 329 -7.06 -41.27 -23.26
N ASP A 330 -7.96 -42.18 -23.66
CA ASP A 330 -8.86 -41.98 -24.81
C ASP A 330 -9.93 -40.88 -24.56
N CYS A 331 -10.08 -40.42 -23.31
CA CYS A 331 -10.90 -39.26 -22.95
C CYS A 331 -10.11 -37.95 -22.84
N ALA A 332 -8.83 -37.94 -23.26
CA ALA A 332 -8.05 -36.70 -23.34
C ALA A 332 -8.64 -35.77 -24.42
N GLY A 333 -8.92 -34.53 -24.03
CA GLY A 333 -9.59 -33.55 -24.87
C GLY A 333 -9.32 -32.12 -24.42
N THR A 334 -10.13 -31.19 -24.89
CA THR A 334 -10.10 -29.79 -24.48
C THR A 334 -11.45 -29.33 -23.97
N GLN A 335 -11.47 -28.52 -22.92
CA GLN A 335 -12.68 -27.85 -22.41
C GLN A 335 -12.52 -26.35 -22.56
N THR A 336 -13.62 -25.67 -22.86
CA THR A 336 -13.69 -24.22 -23.08
C THR A 336 -14.41 -23.57 -21.90
N CYS A 337 -13.90 -22.45 -21.40
CA CYS A 337 -14.60 -21.70 -20.36
C CYS A 337 -15.86 -21.03 -20.94
N ASN A 338 -16.94 -21.00 -20.17
CA ASN A 338 -18.14 -20.22 -20.46
C ASN A 338 -18.73 -19.76 -19.12
N GLU A 339 -18.86 -18.43 -18.91
CA GLU A 339 -19.46 -17.85 -17.70
C GLU A 339 -18.78 -18.34 -16.40
N GLY A 340 -17.44 -18.33 -16.36
CA GLY A 340 -16.63 -18.78 -15.22
C GLY A 340 -16.68 -20.28 -14.94
N VAL A 341 -17.18 -21.08 -15.88
CA VAL A 341 -17.31 -22.53 -15.74
C VAL A 341 -16.69 -23.23 -16.96
N TRP A 342 -15.74 -24.11 -16.69
CA TRP A 342 -15.21 -25.04 -17.68
C TRP A 342 -16.32 -25.99 -18.15
N GLY A 343 -16.61 -25.98 -19.46
CA GLY A 343 -17.61 -26.85 -20.07
C GLY A 343 -17.19 -28.32 -20.14
N ASP A 344 -18.05 -29.16 -20.70
CA ASP A 344 -17.77 -30.59 -20.87
C ASP A 344 -16.49 -30.83 -21.71
N CYS A 345 -15.71 -31.84 -21.32
CA CYS A 345 -14.47 -32.18 -22.01
C CYS A 345 -14.73 -32.72 -23.43
N SER A 346 -14.25 -32.00 -24.44
CA SER A 346 -14.41 -32.37 -25.85
C SER A 346 -13.25 -33.21 -26.37
N SER A 347 -13.53 -34.48 -26.66
CA SER A 347 -12.67 -35.33 -27.50
C SER A 347 -13.13 -35.24 -28.97
N ALA A 348 -12.38 -35.84 -29.91
CA ALA A 348 -12.48 -35.63 -31.36
C ALA A 348 -13.81 -36.09 -32.03
N GLY A 349 -14.93 -35.44 -31.69
CA GLY A 349 -16.28 -35.72 -32.18
C GLY A 349 -17.19 -36.46 -31.19
N ASN A 350 -16.68 -36.87 -30.02
CA ASN A 350 -17.40 -37.75 -29.09
C ASN A 350 -17.67 -37.08 -27.73
N ASN A 351 -18.88 -37.30 -27.21
CA ASN A 351 -19.35 -36.76 -25.94
C ASN A 351 -18.85 -37.64 -24.77
N CYS A 352 -17.94 -37.12 -23.95
CA CYS A 352 -17.45 -37.82 -22.75
C CYS A 352 -18.40 -37.70 -21.52
N GLY A 353 -19.61 -37.18 -21.71
CA GLY A 353 -20.64 -37.06 -20.68
C GLY A 353 -21.45 -38.35 -20.44
N VAL A 354 -21.58 -38.72 -19.16
CA VAL A 354 -22.54 -39.67 -18.54
C VAL A 354 -23.14 -40.76 -19.47
N CYS A 355 -22.52 -41.94 -19.49
CA CYS A 355 -22.99 -43.10 -20.27
C CYS A 355 -24.42 -43.61 -19.91
N ALA A 356 -24.95 -43.27 -18.73
CA ALA A 356 -26.31 -43.64 -18.32
C ALA A 356 -26.84 -42.75 -17.18
N SER A 357 -28.11 -42.32 -17.29
CA SER A 357 -28.88 -41.77 -16.16
C SER A 357 -29.92 -42.78 -15.68
N CYS A 358 -30.07 -42.93 -14.37
CA CYS A 358 -30.92 -43.93 -13.74
C CYS A 358 -31.92 -43.27 -12.78
N ASP A 359 -33.17 -43.75 -12.79
CA ASP A 359 -34.21 -43.22 -11.91
C ASP A 359 -34.16 -43.80 -10.49
N SER A 360 -35.03 -43.28 -9.61
CA SER A 360 -35.13 -43.71 -8.21
C SER A 360 -35.65 -45.15 -8.00
N SER A 361 -35.93 -45.89 -9.08
CA SER A 361 -36.22 -47.33 -9.06
C SER A 361 -35.03 -48.21 -9.45
N GLY A 362 -33.89 -47.61 -9.83
CA GLY A 362 -32.69 -48.31 -10.29
C GLY A 362 -32.78 -48.74 -11.76
N SER A 363 -33.64 -48.11 -12.56
CA SER A 363 -33.73 -48.37 -14.00
C SER A 363 -33.09 -47.23 -14.79
N CYS A 364 -32.11 -47.57 -15.62
CA CYS A 364 -31.42 -46.62 -16.51
C CYS A 364 -32.07 -46.67 -17.89
N SER A 365 -32.70 -45.59 -18.33
CA SER A 365 -33.79 -45.66 -19.32
C SER A 365 -33.59 -44.84 -20.60
N VAL A 366 -32.41 -44.27 -20.84
CA VAL A 366 -32.06 -43.61 -22.11
C VAL A 366 -30.66 -44.05 -22.54
N TYR A 367 -30.61 -44.91 -23.56
CA TYR A 367 -29.42 -45.19 -24.37
C TYR A 367 -29.71 -44.71 -25.79
N ASP A 368 -28.90 -43.78 -26.31
CA ASP A 368 -28.91 -43.46 -27.74
C ASP A 368 -27.82 -44.28 -28.43
N GLU A 369 -28.24 -45.41 -28.98
CA GLU A 369 -27.37 -46.38 -29.67
C GLU A 369 -26.75 -45.85 -30.98
N THR A 370 -27.00 -44.58 -31.36
CA THR A 370 -26.60 -44.02 -32.66
C THR A 370 -25.43 -43.04 -32.64
N GLN A 371 -24.87 -42.72 -31.46
CA GLN A 371 -23.74 -41.78 -31.33
C GLN A 371 -22.47 -42.35 -30.67
N ASP A 372 -22.38 -43.66 -30.42
CA ASP A 372 -21.26 -44.20 -29.65
C ASP A 372 -20.65 -45.47 -30.26
N SER A 373 -19.39 -45.37 -30.71
CA SER A 373 -18.52 -46.50 -31.07
C SER A 373 -17.52 -46.87 -29.96
N ASP A 374 -17.50 -46.09 -28.88
CA ASP A 374 -16.40 -45.93 -27.94
C ASP A 374 -16.82 -46.28 -26.49
N CYS A 375 -18.09 -46.60 -26.25
CA CYS A 375 -18.52 -47.57 -25.23
C CYS A 375 -18.37 -49.02 -25.77
N PRO A 376 -17.20 -49.69 -25.62
CA PRO A 376 -17.13 -51.12 -25.84
C PRO A 376 -18.10 -51.86 -24.91
N ALA A 377 -18.43 -53.11 -25.25
CA ALA A 377 -19.37 -53.96 -24.50
C ALA A 377 -18.93 -54.37 -23.07
N THR A 378 -17.99 -53.61 -22.49
CA THR A 378 -17.38 -53.76 -21.17
C THR A 378 -17.59 -52.54 -20.26
N THR A 379 -18.23 -51.47 -20.73
CA THR A 379 -18.40 -50.21 -19.96
C THR A 379 -19.81 -50.01 -19.37
N CYS A 380 -20.67 -51.03 -19.42
CA CYS A 380 -21.60 -51.28 -18.32
C CYS A 380 -20.87 -52.08 -17.24
N PRO A 381 -21.32 -52.08 -15.96
CA PRO A 381 -20.76 -52.94 -14.91
C PRO A 381 -21.12 -54.41 -15.18
N VAL A 382 -20.39 -55.02 -16.11
CA VAL A 382 -20.45 -56.45 -16.40
C VAL A 382 -19.43 -57.16 -15.52
N ASP A 383 -19.98 -57.90 -14.56
CA ASP A 383 -19.33 -58.99 -13.84
C ASP A 383 -18.29 -58.64 -12.76
N VAL A 384 -18.81 -58.12 -11.63
CA VAL A 384 -18.60 -58.85 -10.35
C VAL A 384 -19.48 -60.11 -10.35
N CYS A 385 -19.17 -61.05 -11.25
CA CYS A 385 -19.68 -62.42 -11.30
C CYS A 385 -18.87 -63.21 -12.36
N GLY A 386 -18.02 -64.14 -11.94
CA GLY A 386 -17.34 -65.03 -12.89
C GLY A 386 -18.35 -65.72 -13.81
N GLY A 387 -18.04 -65.82 -15.10
CA GLY A 387 -19.00 -66.10 -16.16
C GLY A 387 -20.03 -67.22 -15.86
N ASN A 388 -21.27 -66.95 -16.29
CA ASN A 388 -22.53 -67.73 -16.13
C ASN A 388 -23.55 -67.20 -15.10
N GLY A 389 -24.07 -65.99 -15.34
CA GLY A 389 -25.51 -65.76 -15.29
C GLY A 389 -26.14 -65.29 -13.98
N CYS A 390 -27.32 -64.67 -14.11
CA CYS A 390 -28.05 -63.98 -13.04
C CYS A 390 -28.36 -64.89 -11.83
N GLY A 391 -27.74 -64.58 -10.68
CA GLY A 391 -28.04 -65.20 -9.38
C GLY A 391 -28.86 -64.26 -8.47
N LEU A 392 -29.94 -64.76 -7.89
CA LEU A 392 -30.87 -63.97 -7.09
C LEU A 392 -30.32 -63.65 -5.68
N PHE A 393 -30.65 -62.45 -5.19
CA PHE A 393 -30.46 -61.93 -3.82
C PHE A 393 -29.03 -61.60 -3.36
N ILE A 394 -28.70 -60.30 -3.37
CA ILE A 394 -28.02 -59.58 -2.29
C ILE A 394 -28.49 -58.11 -2.36
N TRP A 395 -28.71 -57.49 -1.20
CA TRP A 395 -29.01 -56.06 -1.08
C TRP A 395 -27.69 -55.31 -0.84
N CYS A 396 -27.39 -54.32 -1.67
CA CYS A 396 -26.35 -53.33 -1.41
C CYS A 396 -27.00 -51.95 -1.40
N ASP A 397 -26.70 -51.14 -0.37
CA ASP A 397 -27.06 -49.72 -0.36
C ASP A 397 -26.26 -48.98 -1.44
N TYR A 398 -26.93 -48.14 -2.22
CA TYR A 398 -26.32 -47.30 -3.24
C TYR A 398 -26.18 -45.84 -2.75
N PRO A 399 -25.05 -45.15 -3.01
CA PRO A 399 -25.03 -43.70 -3.06
C PRO A 399 -25.84 -43.23 -4.29
N VAL A 400 -26.59 -42.14 -4.15
CA VAL A 400 -27.58 -41.68 -5.16
C VAL A 400 -26.95 -40.92 -6.33
N SER A 401 -25.63 -40.74 -6.31
CA SER A 401 -24.81 -40.13 -7.35
C SER A 401 -23.35 -40.53 -7.14
N VAL A 402 -22.61 -40.80 -8.21
CA VAL A 402 -21.15 -40.97 -8.19
C VAL A 402 -20.57 -39.82 -9.01
N PRO A 403 -19.91 -38.82 -8.40
CA PRO A 403 -19.18 -37.79 -9.14
C PRO A 403 -18.01 -38.41 -9.89
N ASN A 404 -17.75 -37.96 -11.12
CA ASN A 404 -16.56 -38.36 -11.88
C ASN A 404 -15.40 -37.40 -11.61
N GLU A 405 -14.97 -37.32 -10.35
CA GLU A 405 -13.68 -36.71 -10.01
C GLU A 405 -12.60 -37.75 -10.30
N CYS A 406 -11.83 -37.56 -11.39
CA CYS A 406 -10.73 -38.44 -11.76
C CYS A 406 -9.49 -38.24 -10.88
N THR A 407 -9.61 -38.45 -9.56
CA THR A 407 -8.46 -38.54 -8.66
C THR A 407 -7.94 -39.98 -8.60
N GLY A 408 -6.79 -40.23 -9.24
CA GLY A 408 -6.00 -41.44 -9.06
C GLY A 408 -6.24 -42.57 -10.09
N ILE A 409 -5.15 -43.13 -10.60
CA ILE A 409 -5.15 -44.33 -11.43
C ILE A 409 -5.32 -45.56 -10.52
N PHE A 410 -6.41 -46.32 -10.70
CA PHE A 410 -6.62 -47.58 -9.98
C PHE A 410 -6.28 -48.79 -10.86
N THR A 411 -5.38 -49.66 -10.40
CA THR A 411 -5.13 -50.98 -10.99
C THR A 411 -5.57 -52.09 -10.04
N CYS A 412 -6.66 -52.79 -10.37
CA CYS A 412 -7.18 -53.89 -9.56
C CYS A 412 -6.63 -55.25 -9.99
N SER A 413 -6.54 -56.20 -9.04
CA SER A 413 -6.32 -57.61 -9.35
C SER A 413 -7.42 -58.49 -8.75
N ALA A 414 -7.52 -59.74 -9.21
CA ALA A 414 -8.74 -60.56 -9.13
C ALA A 414 -9.30 -60.88 -7.72
N TYR A 415 -8.63 -60.53 -6.62
CA TYR A 415 -9.09 -60.82 -5.25
C TYR A 415 -8.89 -59.70 -4.21
N SER A 416 -8.39 -58.52 -4.60
CA SER A 416 -8.41 -57.32 -3.75
C SER A 416 -8.28 -56.03 -4.57
N CYS A 417 -9.01 -55.00 -4.15
CA CYS A 417 -8.56 -53.62 -4.32
C CYS A 417 -7.65 -53.35 -3.13
N ASP A 418 -6.34 -53.45 -3.33
CA ASP A 418 -5.38 -52.99 -2.32
C ASP A 418 -5.19 -51.49 -2.50
N LEU A 419 -4.97 -50.76 -1.40
CA LEU A 419 -4.57 -49.33 -1.42
C LEU A 419 -3.07 -49.20 -1.75
N SER A 420 -2.56 -50.12 -2.55
CA SER A 420 -1.16 -50.26 -2.92
C SER A 420 -1.07 -50.45 -4.44
N ALA A 421 -1.55 -49.46 -5.19
CA ALA A 421 -0.84 -49.09 -6.40
C ALA A 421 0.54 -48.60 -5.94
N THR A 422 1.48 -49.54 -5.75
CA THR A 422 2.83 -49.20 -5.31
C THR A 422 3.50 -48.48 -6.46
N CYS A 423 3.43 -47.14 -6.40
CA CYS A 423 4.64 -46.33 -6.50
C CYS A 423 5.82 -47.15 -5.93
N GLY A 424 6.95 -47.19 -6.64
CA GLY A 424 8.15 -47.90 -6.17
C GLY A 424 8.52 -47.53 -4.73
N PRO A 425 9.35 -48.32 -4.04
CA PRO A 425 9.66 -48.08 -2.63
C PRO A 425 10.10 -46.62 -2.40
N ASP A 426 9.21 -45.86 -1.77
CA ASP A 426 9.42 -44.54 -1.21
C ASP A 426 10.51 -44.65 -0.13
N ASN A 427 11.70 -44.13 -0.41
CA ASN A 427 12.86 -44.35 0.46
C ASN A 427 13.02 -43.28 1.55
N ASP A 428 12.47 -42.07 1.36
CA ASP A 428 12.56 -40.95 2.30
C ASP A 428 11.27 -40.73 3.12
N ASN A 429 10.15 -41.31 2.68
CA ASN A 429 8.84 -41.40 3.32
C ASN A 429 7.99 -40.11 3.24
N ASP A 430 8.10 -39.34 2.14
CA ASP A 430 7.25 -38.18 1.89
C ASP A 430 5.87 -38.49 1.28
N GLY A 431 5.68 -39.72 0.77
CA GLY A 431 4.44 -40.20 0.16
C GLY A 431 4.45 -40.21 -1.38
N TYR A 432 5.50 -39.70 -2.01
CA TYR A 432 5.78 -39.81 -3.43
C TYR A 432 6.84 -40.91 -3.68
N SER A 433 7.09 -41.22 -4.96
CA SER A 433 8.22 -42.07 -5.37
C SER A 433 8.47 -41.93 -6.89
N PRO A 434 9.54 -42.52 -7.47
CA PRO A 434 9.98 -42.25 -8.84
C PRO A 434 8.97 -42.61 -9.93
N GLN A 435 8.01 -43.48 -9.59
CA GLN A 435 6.97 -43.94 -10.50
C GLN A 435 5.70 -43.08 -10.42
N CYS A 436 5.66 -42.15 -9.47
CA CYS A 436 4.54 -41.28 -9.13
C CYS A 436 4.92 -39.79 -9.15
N GLY A 437 6.01 -39.44 -9.84
CA GLY A 437 6.40 -38.07 -10.19
C GLY A 437 7.59 -37.51 -9.41
N ASP A 438 8.03 -38.18 -8.35
CA ASP A 438 9.18 -37.72 -7.58
C ASP A 438 10.50 -37.90 -8.36
N CYS A 439 11.28 -36.82 -8.39
CA CYS A 439 12.52 -36.70 -9.14
C CYS A 439 13.77 -36.98 -8.29
N ASN A 440 13.64 -37.12 -6.96
CA ASN A 440 14.70 -37.53 -6.03
C ASN A 440 14.19 -38.27 -4.77
N ASP A 441 13.74 -39.53 -4.96
CA ASP A 441 13.39 -40.60 -3.97
C ASP A 441 14.49 -41.00 -2.96
N ASN A 442 15.18 -40.00 -2.40
CA ASN A 442 16.08 -40.08 -1.26
C ASN A 442 16.07 -38.74 -0.46
N ASP A 443 15.19 -37.79 -0.82
CA ASP A 443 15.13 -36.44 -0.26
C ASP A 443 13.69 -35.91 -0.26
N ALA A 444 13.01 -36.10 0.88
CA ALA A 444 11.62 -35.74 1.15
C ALA A 444 11.23 -34.26 0.97
N SER A 445 12.17 -33.38 0.57
CA SER A 445 11.89 -31.99 0.17
C SER A 445 11.79 -31.78 -1.35
N ILE A 446 12.00 -32.82 -2.17
CA ILE A 446 11.96 -32.75 -3.63
C ILE A 446 10.89 -33.71 -4.13
N ASN A 447 9.68 -33.21 -4.40
CA ASN A 447 8.54 -33.99 -4.86
C ASN A 447 7.48 -33.10 -5.54
N PRO A 448 6.50 -33.67 -6.27
CA PRO A 448 5.43 -32.92 -6.97
C PRO A 448 4.53 -31.98 -6.14
N SER A 449 4.73 -31.87 -4.83
CA SER A 449 4.02 -30.93 -3.94
C SER A 449 4.94 -29.95 -3.21
N ALA A 450 6.25 -30.03 -3.42
CA ALA A 450 7.22 -29.13 -2.81
C ALA A 450 7.14 -27.71 -3.40
N ILE A 451 7.64 -26.74 -2.63
CA ILE A 451 7.76 -25.35 -3.05
C ILE A 451 9.12 -25.19 -3.72
N GLU A 452 9.11 -24.65 -4.93
CA GLU A 452 10.30 -24.35 -5.73
C GLU A 452 11.13 -23.21 -5.11
N ILE A 453 12.42 -23.42 -4.89
CA ILE A 453 13.30 -22.48 -4.18
C ILE A 453 14.16 -21.69 -5.20
N PRO A 454 13.94 -20.38 -5.37
CA PRO A 454 14.57 -19.63 -6.45
C PRO A 454 16.10 -19.54 -6.32
N GLY A 455 16.80 -19.91 -7.39
CA GLY A 455 18.24 -19.69 -7.57
C GLY A 455 19.17 -20.72 -6.90
N ASN A 456 18.66 -21.90 -6.53
CA ASN A 456 19.46 -22.98 -5.92
C ASN A 456 19.93 -24.09 -6.89
N ASP A 457 19.48 -24.05 -8.16
CA ASP A 457 19.72 -25.05 -9.23
C ASP A 457 19.09 -26.45 -8.99
N VAL A 458 18.02 -26.52 -8.19
CA VAL A 458 17.21 -27.71 -7.93
C VAL A 458 15.79 -27.49 -8.48
N ASP A 459 15.16 -28.56 -8.96
CA ASP A 459 13.75 -28.61 -9.36
C ASP A 459 13.04 -29.31 -8.19
N GLU A 460 12.52 -28.55 -7.23
CA GLU A 460 11.89 -29.15 -6.03
C GLU A 460 10.53 -29.76 -6.38
N ASN A 461 9.75 -29.09 -7.23
CA ASN A 461 8.37 -29.48 -7.55
C ASN A 461 8.27 -30.53 -8.69
N CYS A 462 9.40 -30.97 -9.22
CA CYS A 462 9.54 -31.95 -10.30
C CYS A 462 8.75 -31.60 -11.59
N ASP A 463 8.50 -30.31 -11.88
CA ASP A 463 7.81 -29.87 -13.11
C ASP A 463 8.75 -29.79 -14.33
N GLY A 464 10.06 -29.95 -14.13
CA GLY A 464 11.09 -29.93 -15.17
C GLY A 464 11.67 -28.54 -15.44
N LYS A 465 11.41 -27.55 -14.57
CA LYS A 465 11.98 -26.19 -14.61
C LYS A 465 12.74 -25.93 -13.30
N VAL A 466 13.54 -24.86 -13.32
CA VAL A 466 14.17 -24.31 -12.11
C VAL A 466 13.99 -22.80 -12.11
N THR A 467 13.52 -22.26 -11.00
CA THR A 467 13.27 -20.82 -10.85
C THR A 467 14.58 -20.07 -10.61
N CYS A 468 14.78 -18.98 -11.37
CA CYS A 468 16.02 -18.20 -11.39
C CYS A 468 17.31 -19.03 -11.67
N ASP A 469 17.25 -20.07 -12.50
CA ASP A 469 18.39 -20.91 -12.97
C ASP A 469 19.74 -20.16 -13.06
N SER A 470 20.72 -20.60 -12.28
CA SER A 470 22.03 -19.94 -12.19
C SER A 470 22.88 -20.11 -13.45
N SER A 471 22.57 -21.13 -14.26
CA SER A 471 23.20 -21.40 -15.56
C SER A 471 22.64 -20.54 -16.70
N ALA A 472 21.51 -19.85 -16.47
CA ALA A 472 20.91 -18.91 -17.42
C ALA A 472 21.81 -17.69 -17.71
N THR A 473 21.51 -16.99 -18.81
CA THR A 473 22.32 -15.84 -19.26
C THR A 473 21.90 -14.54 -18.56
N TRP A 474 22.49 -14.28 -17.41
CA TRP A 474 22.28 -13.05 -16.63
C TRP A 474 23.11 -11.86 -17.15
N LYS A 475 22.51 -10.67 -17.30
CA LYS A 475 23.22 -9.45 -17.79
C LYS A 475 24.30 -8.98 -16.82
N ASN A 476 24.07 -9.18 -15.52
CA ASN A 476 24.99 -8.95 -14.42
C ASN A 476 24.48 -9.65 -13.15
N HIS A 477 25.34 -9.76 -12.13
CA HIS A 477 25.02 -10.39 -10.84
C HIS A 477 23.80 -9.77 -10.13
N GLY A 478 23.61 -8.45 -10.23
CA GLY A 478 22.45 -7.78 -9.66
C GLY A 478 21.12 -8.29 -10.24
N GLN A 479 21.07 -8.57 -11.54
CA GLN A 479 19.86 -9.12 -12.17
C GLN A 479 19.50 -10.52 -11.64
N PHE A 480 20.50 -11.37 -11.37
CA PHE A 480 20.27 -12.69 -10.78
C PHE A 480 19.71 -12.55 -9.35
N VAL A 481 20.36 -11.72 -8.52
CA VAL A 481 19.90 -11.47 -7.14
C VAL A 481 18.51 -10.84 -7.12
N SER A 482 18.17 -9.97 -8.07
CA SER A 482 16.82 -9.40 -8.22
C SER A 482 15.78 -10.45 -8.58
N CYS A 483 16.09 -11.42 -9.45
CA CYS A 483 15.17 -12.54 -9.71
C CYS A 483 14.88 -13.29 -8.41
N VAL A 484 15.93 -13.74 -7.71
CA VAL A 484 15.78 -14.52 -6.47
C VAL A 484 15.04 -13.73 -5.39
N SER A 485 15.28 -12.41 -5.29
CA SER A 485 14.58 -11.55 -4.34
C SER A 485 13.08 -11.43 -4.65
N ASN A 486 12.70 -11.27 -5.91
CA ASN A 486 11.30 -11.10 -6.30
C ASN A 486 10.51 -12.41 -6.11
N GLU A 487 11.07 -13.54 -6.57
CA GLU A 487 10.42 -14.85 -6.43
C GLU A 487 10.30 -15.27 -4.95
N ALA A 488 11.32 -14.98 -4.12
CA ALA A 488 11.26 -15.26 -2.69
C ALA A 488 10.28 -14.33 -1.93
N GLU A 489 10.04 -13.10 -2.40
CA GLU A 489 8.99 -12.22 -1.87
C GLU A 489 7.60 -12.78 -2.24
N ALA A 490 7.38 -13.21 -3.48
CA ALA A 490 6.12 -13.82 -3.91
C ALA A 490 5.75 -15.08 -3.10
N LEU A 491 6.74 -15.90 -2.75
CA LEU A 491 6.54 -17.05 -1.84
C LEU A 491 6.19 -16.64 -0.40
N LEU A 492 6.69 -15.50 0.07
CA LEU A 492 6.35 -14.96 1.39
C LEU A 492 4.91 -14.39 1.39
N ASP A 493 4.54 -13.63 0.35
CA ASP A 493 3.20 -13.05 0.20
C ASP A 493 2.11 -14.12 0.05
N ALA A 494 2.43 -15.23 -0.65
CA ALA A 494 1.60 -16.42 -0.72
C ALA A 494 1.53 -17.22 0.62
N GLY A 495 2.31 -16.83 1.64
CA GLY A 495 2.38 -17.51 2.94
C GLY A 495 3.04 -18.89 2.89
N LEU A 496 3.84 -19.17 1.86
CA LEU A 496 4.49 -20.46 1.61
C LEU A 496 5.84 -20.59 2.33
N ILE A 497 6.53 -19.46 2.56
CA ILE A 497 7.76 -19.39 3.37
C ILE A 497 7.67 -18.30 4.45
N THR A 498 8.60 -18.31 5.40
CA THR A 498 8.74 -17.26 6.43
C THR A 498 9.77 -16.20 6.01
N GLU A 499 9.70 -15.02 6.66
CA GLU A 499 10.70 -13.94 6.48
C GLU A 499 12.14 -14.43 6.71
N GLU A 500 12.37 -15.31 7.68
CA GLU A 500 13.69 -15.88 7.99
C GLU A 500 14.20 -16.79 6.85
N GLU A 501 13.31 -17.46 6.12
CA GLU A 501 13.63 -18.29 4.96
C GLU A 501 13.86 -17.44 3.71
N LYS A 502 13.04 -16.38 3.48
CA LYS A 502 13.28 -15.38 2.43
C LYS A 502 14.66 -14.74 2.57
N ASP A 503 14.99 -14.25 3.77
CA ASP A 503 16.30 -13.67 4.08
C ASP A 503 17.45 -14.65 3.80
N ALA A 504 17.27 -15.94 4.09
CA ALA A 504 18.27 -16.97 3.83
C ALA A 504 18.48 -17.22 2.33
N ILE A 505 17.39 -17.30 1.55
CA ILE A 505 17.39 -17.50 0.09
C ILE A 505 18.08 -16.32 -0.61
N VAL A 506 17.66 -15.09 -0.32
CA VAL A 506 18.23 -13.87 -0.91
C VAL A 506 19.70 -13.69 -0.51
N SER A 507 20.04 -13.99 0.75
CA SER A 507 21.43 -13.97 1.21
C SER A 507 22.31 -15.00 0.49
N ALA A 508 21.81 -16.22 0.23
CA ALA A 508 22.54 -17.22 -0.53
C ALA A 508 22.85 -16.74 -1.97
N ALA A 509 21.84 -16.19 -2.66
CA ALA A 509 22.00 -15.63 -4.00
C ALA A 509 23.01 -14.46 -4.04
N ALA A 510 22.94 -13.54 -3.06
CA ALA A 510 23.85 -12.40 -2.94
C ALA A 510 25.32 -12.79 -2.65
N HIS A 511 25.56 -13.98 -2.10
CA HIS A 511 26.92 -14.51 -1.88
C HIS A 511 27.42 -15.41 -3.03
N SER A 512 26.59 -15.66 -4.04
CA SER A 512 26.94 -16.45 -5.23
C SER A 512 27.92 -15.71 -6.16
N THR A 513 28.45 -16.41 -7.17
CA THR A 513 29.24 -15.80 -8.26
C THR A 513 28.45 -15.62 -9.56
N VAL A 514 27.14 -15.88 -9.55
CA VAL A 514 26.28 -15.92 -10.74
C VAL A 514 26.18 -14.53 -11.36
N GLY A 515 26.26 -14.44 -12.69
CA GLY A 515 26.24 -13.16 -13.41
C GLY A 515 27.42 -12.21 -13.13
N MET A 516 28.43 -12.60 -12.34
CA MET A 516 29.62 -11.77 -12.14
C MET A 516 30.52 -11.77 -13.40
N PRO A 517 31.10 -10.63 -13.79
CA PRO A 517 32.02 -10.58 -14.93
C PRO A 517 33.29 -11.39 -14.64
N ASP A 518 33.66 -12.27 -15.57
CA ASP A 518 34.87 -13.08 -15.45
C ASP A 518 36.12 -12.19 -15.31
N LYS A 519 36.91 -12.41 -14.26
CA LYS A 519 38.08 -11.59 -13.89
C LYS A 519 39.31 -11.91 -14.74
N SER A 520 39.15 -12.64 -15.84
CA SER A 520 40.23 -13.19 -16.69
C SER A 520 40.76 -12.22 -17.75
N GLU A 521 39.97 -11.26 -18.27
CA GLU A 521 40.42 -10.34 -19.33
C GLU A 521 40.58 -8.88 -18.87
N LYS A 522 41.84 -8.45 -18.70
CA LYS A 522 42.21 -7.02 -18.59
C LYS A 522 42.67 -6.48 -19.95
N PRO A 523 41.98 -5.49 -20.56
CA PRO A 523 42.49 -4.81 -21.75
C PRO A 523 43.78 -4.04 -21.42
N GLY A 524 44.82 -4.24 -22.23
CA GLY A 524 46.11 -3.58 -22.02
C GLY A 524 46.04 -2.06 -22.21
N LYS A 525 46.60 -1.29 -21.25
CA LYS A 525 46.75 0.17 -21.37
C LYS A 525 47.63 0.54 -22.58
N GLY A 526 46.99 0.97 -23.67
CA GLY A 526 47.66 1.57 -24.81
C GLY A 526 48.41 2.85 -24.42
N LYS A 527 49.68 2.96 -24.84
CA LYS A 527 50.48 4.19 -24.73
C LYS A 527 50.51 4.93 -26.07
N GLY A 528 50.44 6.26 -26.00
CA GLY A 528 50.72 7.16 -27.12
C GLY A 528 49.47 7.84 -27.67
N LYS A 529 49.52 9.10 -28.09
CA LYS A 529 50.69 10.00 -28.25
C LYS A 529 50.29 11.45 -28.01
#